data_AF-A0A0K0DCW7-F1
#
_entry.id   AF-A0A0K0DCW7-F1
#
_cell.length_a   1.000
_cell.length_b   1.000
_cell.length_c   1.000
_cell.angle_alpha   90.00
_cell.angle_beta   90.00
_cell.angle_gamma   90.00
#
_symmetry.space_group_name_H-M   'P 1'
#
loop_
_entity.id
_entity.type
_entity.pdbx_description
1 polymer ?
#
loop_
_entity_poly.entity_id
_entity_poly.type
_entity_poly.pdbx_seq_one_letter_code
_entity_poly.pdbx_strand_id
1 'polypeptide(L)'
;MYVVGDDDCGEKFGEITVCWHEFLILACDGLWKSFSNEEAIKYVNELLEKSVKGMDDKEIWQQVADELAAEAVRRKCGDNVSVIVVRLHK
;
A
#
# COMPACT_ATOMS: atom_id res chain seq x y z
N MET A 1 -4.61 11.51 -2.60
CA MET A 1 -4.90 10.07 -2.50
C MET A 1 -4.64 9.52 -3.87
N TYR A 2 -3.47 8.91 -4.06
CA TYR A 2 -3.05 8.38 -5.35
C TYR A 2 -3.16 6.87 -5.33
N VAL A 3 -3.29 6.27 -6.50
CA VAL A 3 -3.34 4.83 -6.65
C VAL A 3 -2.70 4.42 -7.98
N VAL A 4 -2.41 3.13 -8.05
CA VAL A 4 -1.40 2.45 -8.85
C VAL A 4 -2.01 1.54 -9.86
N GLY A 5 -1.50 1.49 -11.08
CA GLY A 5 -1.86 0.44 -12.03
C GLY A 5 -0.82 0.37 -13.12
N ASP A 6 -0.47 -0.87 -13.50
CA ASP A 6 0.36 -1.20 -14.66
C ASP A 6 -0.12 -0.48 -15.94
N ASP A 7 0.85 -0.13 -16.79
CA ASP A 7 0.88 0.89 -17.85
C ASP A 7 -0.12 0.79 -19.03
N ASP A 8 -1.33 0.25 -18.87
CA ASP A 8 -2.31 0.21 -19.98
C ASP A 8 -3.65 0.87 -19.62
N CYS A 9 -3.93 1.97 -20.33
CA CYS A 9 -5.19 2.69 -20.50
C CYS A 9 -5.44 3.94 -19.61
N GLY A 10 -5.14 5.10 -20.19
CA GLY A 10 -6.15 6.13 -20.49
C GLY A 10 -6.91 6.82 -19.35
N GLU A 11 -6.50 8.07 -19.08
CA GLU A 11 -7.19 9.19 -18.40
C GLU A 11 -7.45 9.10 -16.88
N LYS A 12 -6.74 10.01 -16.17
CA LYS A 12 -6.80 10.24 -14.73
C LYS A 12 -8.02 11.06 -14.31
N PHE A 13 -8.95 10.45 -13.57
CA PHE A 13 -9.93 11.19 -12.77
C PHE A 13 -10.19 10.44 -11.46
N GLY A 14 -9.71 10.99 -10.33
CA GLY A 14 -10.08 10.59 -8.97
C GLY A 14 -10.06 9.07 -8.72
N GLU A 15 -8.88 8.48 -8.69
CA GLU A 15 -8.75 7.03 -8.88
C GLU A 15 -8.85 6.23 -7.57
N ILE A 16 -9.66 5.16 -7.61
CA ILE A 16 -9.68 4.03 -6.67
C ILE A 16 -9.10 2.84 -7.45
N THR A 17 -7.98 2.26 -7.02
CA THR A 17 -7.45 1.02 -7.63
C THR A 17 -7.91 -0.19 -6.85
N VAL A 18 -8.48 -1.17 -7.54
CA VAL A 18 -8.63 -2.54 -7.04
C VAL A 18 -7.61 -3.41 -7.78
N CYS A 19 -6.50 -3.77 -7.14
CA CYS A 19 -5.63 -4.83 -7.65
C CYS A 19 -6.40 -6.14 -7.58
N TRP A 20 -6.33 -6.96 -8.62
CA TRP A 20 -7.14 -8.16 -8.76
C TRP A 20 -6.97 -9.10 -7.55
N HIS A 21 -7.93 -8.95 -6.63
CA HIS A 21 -8.48 -9.86 -5.63
C HIS A 21 -8.03 -9.88 -4.16
N GLU A 22 -7.01 -9.15 -3.69
CA GLU A 22 -6.56 -9.35 -2.29
C GLU A 22 -6.64 -8.13 -1.37
N PHE A 23 -6.18 -6.94 -1.79
CA PHE A 23 -6.17 -5.75 -0.94
C PHE A 23 -6.16 -4.41 -1.70
N LEU A 24 -6.44 -3.34 -0.97
CA LEU A 24 -6.53 -1.95 -1.41
C LEU A 24 -5.70 -1.07 -0.48
N ILE A 25 -4.85 -0.20 -1.04
CA ILE A 25 -4.04 0.77 -0.29
C ILE A 25 -4.65 2.17 -0.45
N LEU A 26 -5.05 2.77 0.66
CA LEU A 26 -5.52 4.15 0.74
C LEU A 26 -4.48 4.96 1.51
N ALA A 27 -3.90 5.98 0.89
CA ALA A 27 -2.92 6.82 1.58
C ALA A 27 -2.95 8.28 1.14
N CYS A 28 -2.46 9.15 2.02
CA CYS A 28 -2.20 10.55 1.70
C CYS A 28 -1.04 10.68 0.69
N ASP A 29 -0.91 11.87 0.09
CA ASP A 29 0.18 12.21 -0.84
C ASP A 29 1.58 11.99 -0.25
N GLY A 30 1.72 12.04 1.08
CA GLY A 30 2.96 11.71 1.76
C GLY A 30 3.51 10.32 1.40
N LEU A 31 2.67 9.28 1.29
CA LEU A 31 3.13 7.95 0.87
C LEU A 31 3.63 7.98 -0.59
N TRP A 32 2.82 8.57 -1.47
CA TRP A 32 3.01 8.54 -2.92
C TRP A 32 4.09 9.49 -3.43
N LYS A 33 4.56 10.43 -2.60
CA LYS A 33 5.79 11.19 -2.84
C LYS A 33 7.04 10.30 -2.72
N SER A 34 6.96 9.21 -1.96
CA SER A 34 8.08 8.34 -1.65
C SER A 34 8.02 6.98 -2.32
N PHE A 35 6.85 6.58 -2.83
CA PHE A 35 6.63 5.30 -3.50
C PHE A 35 6.06 5.53 -4.88
N SER A 36 6.62 4.81 -5.86
CA SER A 36 5.85 4.52 -7.06
C SER A 36 4.66 3.66 -6.67
N ASN A 37 3.71 3.76 -7.56
CA ASN A 37 2.53 2.99 -7.54
C ASN A 37 2.88 1.47 -7.43
N GLU A 38 3.60 0.93 -8.41
CA GLU A 38 3.97 -0.48 -8.53
C GLU A 38 4.89 -0.94 -7.38
N GLU A 39 5.75 -0.03 -6.91
CA GLU A 39 6.60 -0.26 -5.74
C GLU A 39 5.79 -0.53 -4.48
N ALA A 40 4.70 0.21 -4.25
CA ALA A 40 3.86 0.03 -3.07
C ALA A 40 3.19 -1.36 -3.06
N ILE A 41 2.68 -1.82 -4.21
CA ILE A 41 2.10 -3.16 -4.34
C ILE A 41 3.15 -4.24 -4.08
N LYS A 42 4.31 -4.11 -4.74
CA LYS A 42 5.41 -5.07 -4.58
C LYS A 42 5.87 -5.15 -3.12
N TYR A 43 5.98 -4.00 -2.46
CA TYR A 43 6.38 -3.93 -1.06
C TYR A 43 5.38 -4.63 -0.14
N VAL A 44 4.08 -4.43 -0.34
CA VAL A 44 3.05 -5.15 0.42
C VAL A 44 3.15 -6.66 0.22
N ASN A 45 3.29 -7.12 -1.03
CA ASN A 45 3.43 -8.56 -1.31
C ASN A 45 4.67 -9.16 -0.62
N GLU A 46 5.81 -8.47 -0.65
CA GLU A 46 7.02 -8.91 0.06
C GLU A 46 6.83 -8.96 1.59
N LEU A 47 6.05 -8.04 2.16
CA LEU A 47 5.73 -8.05 3.59
C LEU A 47 4.80 -9.21 3.95
N LEU A 48 3.79 -9.48 3.12
CA LEU A 48 2.87 -10.59 3.30
C LEU A 48 3.60 -11.94 3.23
N GLU A 49 4.52 -12.13 2.27
CA GLU A 49 5.37 -13.31 2.16
C GLU A 49 6.29 -13.51 3.38
N LYS A 50 6.74 -12.43 4.01
CA LYS A 50 7.58 -12.49 5.23
C LYS A 50 6.76 -12.78 6.49
N SER A 51 5.48 -12.42 6.51
CA SER A 51 4.62 -12.46 7.70
C SER A 51 3.97 -13.84 7.96
N VAL A 52 4.30 -14.87 7.18
CA VAL A 52 3.64 -16.19 7.13
C VAL A 52 3.88 -17.08 8.38
N LYS A 53 4.39 -16.57 9.50
CA LYS A 53 4.67 -17.39 10.69
C LYS A 53 3.80 -17.03 11.90
N GLY A 54 2.63 -17.65 11.98
CA GLY A 54 1.88 -17.86 13.23
C GLY A 54 1.17 -16.63 13.81
N MET A 55 1.05 -15.54 13.06
CA MET A 55 0.29 -14.35 13.45
C MET A 55 -1.16 -14.44 13.00
N ASP A 56 -2.07 -13.78 13.73
CA ASP A 56 -3.45 -13.64 13.29
C ASP A 56 -3.52 -12.77 12.03
N ASP A 57 -4.47 -13.05 11.14
CA ASP A 57 -4.65 -12.31 9.88
C ASP A 57 -4.70 -10.80 10.13
N LYS A 58 -5.38 -10.35 11.19
CA LYS A 58 -5.49 -8.93 11.52
C LYS A 58 -4.15 -8.30 11.88
N GLU A 59 -3.30 -9.04 12.60
CA GLU A 59 -1.97 -8.57 13.00
C GLU A 59 -1.05 -8.43 11.79
N ILE A 60 -1.14 -9.37 10.83
CA ILE A 60 -0.39 -9.31 9.57
C ILE A 60 -0.73 -8.03 8.79
N TRP A 61 -2.03 -7.75 8.59
CA TRP A 61 -2.45 -6.57 7.82
C TRP A 61 -2.15 -5.25 8.55
N GLN A 62 -2.23 -5.23 9.88
CA GLN A 62 -1.82 -4.06 10.66
C GLN A 62 -0.31 -3.82 10.50
N GLN A 63 0.51 -4.87 10.61
CA GLN A 63 1.95 -4.76 10.42
C GLN A 63 2.33 -4.29 9.02
N VAL A 64 1.62 -4.75 7.99
CA VAL A 64 1.82 -4.29 6.60
C VAL A 64 1.58 -2.78 6.48
N ALA A 65 0.48 -2.27 7.07
CA ALA A 65 0.17 -0.84 7.04
C ALA A 65 1.23 -0.02 7.80
N ASP A 66 1.69 -0.52 8.96
CA ASP A 66 2.71 0.13 9.77
C ASP A 66 4.05 0.20 9.05
N GLU A 67 4.47 -0.88 8.38
CA GLU A 67 5.72 -0.90 7.61
C GLU A 67 5.67 -0.01 6.37
N LEU A 68 4.53 0.06 5.66
CA LEU A 68 4.35 1.02 4.56
C LEU A 68 4.54 2.46 5.04
N ALA A 69 3.91 2.82 6.16
CA ALA A 69 4.02 4.16 6.73
C ALA A 69 5.46 4.43 7.23
N ALA A 70 6.07 3.47 7.91
CA ALA A 70 7.43 3.57 8.42
C ALA A 70 8.45 3.74 7.28
N GLU A 71 8.29 2.99 6.18
CA GLU A 71 9.17 3.08 5.02
C GLU A 71 9.05 4.45 4.32
N ALA A 72 7.85 5.01 4.22
CA ALA A 72 7.67 6.36 3.68
C ALA A 72 8.37 7.43 4.54
N VAL A 73 8.30 7.28 5.87
CA VAL A 73 9.00 8.16 6.82
C VAL A 73 10.52 7.96 6.70
N ARG A 74 11.01 6.72 6.57
CA ARG A 74 12.45 6.41 6.36
C ARG A 74 13.00 7.05 5.09
N ARG A 75 12.19 7.13 4.04
CA ARG A 75 12.51 7.81 2.77
C ARG A 75 12.51 9.35 2.89
N LYS A 76 12.33 9.89 4.10
CA LYS A 76 12.26 11.34 4.40
C LYS A 76 11.14 12.04 3.63
N CYS A 77 9.96 11.43 3.64
CA CYS A 77 8.76 12.18 3.29
C CYS A 77 8.66 13.40 4.23
N GLY A 78 8.78 14.61 3.69
CA GLY A 78 8.74 15.87 4.46
C GLY A 78 7.33 16.27 4.89
N ASP A 79 6.43 15.29 5.05
CA ASP A 79 4.99 15.49 5.21
C ASP A 79 4.38 14.42 6.14
N ASN A 80 3.12 14.62 6.55
CA ASN A 80 2.39 13.62 7.31
C ASN A 80 2.08 12.40 6.43
N VAL A 81 2.31 11.20 6.98
CA VAL A 81 1.99 9.93 6.31
C VAL A 81 0.83 9.28 7.02
N SER A 82 -0.18 8.85 6.26
CA SER A 82 -1.33 8.09 6.73
C SER A 82 -1.67 7.04 5.68
N VAL A 83 -1.81 5.80 6.11
CA VAL A 83 -2.02 4.63 5.26
C VAL A 83 -3.12 3.77 5.87
N ILE A 84 -4.02 3.27 5.03
CA ILE A 84 -5.05 2.30 5.37
C ILE A 84 -4.95 1.18 4.33
N VAL A 85 -4.78 -0.05 4.80
CA VAL A 85 -4.80 -1.23 3.94
C VAL A 85 -6.11 -1.97 4.19
N VAL A 86 -6.88 -2.18 3.12
CA VAL A 86 -8.19 -2.84 3.16
C VAL A 86 -8.07 -4.17 2.42
N ARG A 87 -8.24 -5.29 3.11
CA ARG A 87 -8.34 -6.61 2.48
C ARG A 87 -9.71 -6.76 1.81
N LEU A 88 -9.75 -7.13 0.53
CA LEU A 88 -10.97 -7.17 -0.28
C LEU A 88 -11.62 -8.56 -0.41
N HIS A 89 -11.04 -9.61 0.19
CA HIS A 89 -11.62 -10.96 0.21
C HIS A 89 -11.24 -11.72 1.49
N LYS A 90 -12.00 -12.75 1.86
CA LYS A 90 -11.55 -13.74 2.86
C LYS A 90 -11.04 -14.97 2.15
#